data_AF-A0AA36DQ45-F1
#
_entry.id   AF-A0AA36DQ45-F1
#
_cell.length_a   1.000
_cell.length_b   1.000
_cell.length_c   1.000
_cell.angle_alpha   90.00
_cell.angle_beta   90.00
_cell.angle_gamma   90.00
#
_symmetry.space_group_name_H-M   'P 1'
#
loop_
_entity.id
_entity.type
_entity.pdbx_description
1 polymer ?
#
loop_
_entity_poly.entity_id
_entity_poly.type
_entity_poly.pdbx_seq_one_letter_code
_entity_poly.pdbx_strand_id
1 'polypeptide(L)'
;MERQEAFQDSVNKKVLLEWVRITGLANPHKRSFDRVLLDFSNNILKYPKDKPIAFSWSTAAGISKEITAIRAKITYDFWRFFLTEGRQHLAEYNIENHTDIRISKEQTIKVSDTEKLGLYLRKFIREMHLLSRRKCPEILYKKGMLHIGKEHVLSPAMAAFRFDVNLDAWIGLPLENLFTPKEKESIEKGEFKRGELRLTGINLSKPLPIEAGDEGPERKRSKRCEDSVNPEDIQGTSKDN
;
A
#
# COMPACT_ATOMS: atom_id res chain seq x y z
N MET A 1 -18.05 22.39 -12.24
CA MET A 1 -17.98 21.55 -11.03
C MET A 1 -16.67 20.76 -11.02
N GLU A 2 -16.35 20.00 -12.06
CA GLU A 2 -15.16 19.12 -12.13
C GLU A 2 -13.80 19.84 -11.96
N ARG A 3 -13.63 21.06 -12.49
CA ARG A 3 -12.39 21.85 -12.28
C ARG A 3 -12.18 22.24 -10.81
N GLN A 4 -13.25 22.57 -10.09
CA GLN A 4 -13.17 22.95 -8.67
C GLN A 4 -12.81 21.74 -7.81
N GLU A 5 -13.41 20.58 -8.10
CA GLU A 5 -13.09 19.31 -7.43
C GLU A 5 -11.64 18.89 -7.68
N ALA A 6 -11.15 18.99 -8.91
CA ALA A 6 -9.76 18.68 -9.24
C ALA A 6 -8.78 19.61 -8.52
N PHE A 7 -9.12 20.90 -8.43
CA PHE A 7 -8.33 21.86 -7.65
C PHE A 7 -8.34 21.53 -6.15
N GLN A 8 -9.51 21.26 -5.58
CA GLN A 8 -9.65 20.91 -4.17
C GLN A 8 -8.89 19.62 -3.84
N ASP A 9 -8.96 18.59 -4.67
CA ASP A 9 -8.19 17.34 -4.48
C ASP A 9 -6.68 17.60 -4.56
N SER A 10 -6.23 18.50 -5.45
CA SER A 10 -4.82 18.92 -5.51
C SER A 10 -4.36 19.64 -4.22
N VAL A 11 -5.19 20.53 -3.69
CA VAL A 11 -4.93 21.20 -2.40
C VAL A 11 -4.92 20.18 -1.26
N ASN A 12 -5.93 19.31 -1.19
CA ASN A 12 -6.04 18.28 -0.16
C ASN A 12 -4.84 17.34 -0.19
N LYS A 13 -4.38 16.92 -1.38
CA LYS A 13 -3.15 16.11 -1.53
C LYS A 13 -1.96 16.79 -0.87
N LYS A 14 -1.72 18.07 -1.16
CA LYS A 14 -0.61 18.84 -0.59
C LYS A 14 -0.71 18.96 0.92
N VAL A 15 -1.90 19.27 1.44
CA VAL A 15 -2.13 19.38 2.89
C VAL A 15 -1.85 18.04 3.55
N LEU A 16 -2.46 16.95 3.08
CA LEU A 16 -2.33 15.61 3.67
C LEU A 16 -0.91 15.03 3.57
N LEU A 17 0.00 15.62 2.78
CA LEU A 17 1.39 15.17 2.73
C LEU A 17 2.07 15.20 4.11
N GLU A 18 1.63 16.11 4.97
CA GLU A 18 2.18 16.34 6.31
C GLU A 18 1.34 15.67 7.41
N TRP A 19 0.27 14.95 7.06
CA TRP A 19 -0.61 14.30 8.04
C TRP A 19 -0.41 12.80 8.04
N VAL A 20 -0.42 12.24 9.25
CA VAL A 20 -0.40 10.79 9.48
C VAL A 20 -1.53 10.38 10.39
N ARG A 21 -1.95 9.14 10.20
CA ARG A 21 -2.84 8.41 11.09
C ARG A 21 -2.07 7.31 11.78
N ILE A 22 -2.15 7.31 13.11
CA ILE A 22 -1.54 6.33 13.99
C ILE A 22 -2.65 5.43 14.54
N THR A 23 -2.48 4.13 14.39
CA THR A 23 -3.45 3.11 14.82
C THR A 23 -2.75 2.08 15.71
N GLY A 24 -3.51 1.42 16.59
CA GLY A 24 -2.98 0.40 17.50
C GLY A 24 -2.21 0.95 18.71
N LEU A 25 -2.07 2.27 18.84
CA LEU A 25 -1.40 2.90 19.98
C LEU A 25 -2.38 3.05 21.15
N ALA A 26 -2.22 2.22 22.18
CA ALA A 26 -3.09 2.22 23.35
C ALA A 26 -2.94 3.50 24.19
N ASN A 27 -4.06 4.01 24.71
CA ASN A 27 -4.09 5.14 25.64
C ASN A 27 -4.96 4.80 26.88
N PRO A 28 -4.52 3.87 27.74
CA PRO A 28 -5.33 3.36 28.84
C PRO A 28 -5.71 4.43 29.87
N HIS A 29 -4.87 5.46 30.04
CA HIS A 29 -5.08 6.53 31.02
C HIS A 29 -5.75 7.78 30.44
N LYS A 30 -6.26 7.71 29.19
CA LYS A 30 -6.89 8.85 28.49
C LYS A 30 -6.05 10.13 28.58
N ARG A 31 -4.72 9.99 28.46
CA ARG A 31 -3.80 11.14 28.43
C ARG A 31 -4.08 11.98 27.18
N SER A 32 -3.70 13.26 27.21
CA SER A 32 -3.76 14.09 26.00
C SER A 32 -2.95 13.45 24.88
N PHE A 33 -3.45 13.55 23.65
CA PHE A 33 -2.79 12.96 22.50
C PHE A 33 -1.38 13.50 22.31
N ASP A 34 -1.12 14.78 22.61
CA ASP A 34 0.23 15.34 22.56
C ASP A 34 1.21 14.61 23.49
N ARG A 35 0.79 14.26 24.72
CA ARG A 35 1.64 13.50 25.65
C ARG A 35 1.86 12.07 25.17
N VAL A 36 0.81 11.41 24.67
CA VAL A 36 0.90 10.06 24.12
C VAL A 36 1.86 10.03 22.92
N LEU A 37 1.77 11.01 22.03
CA LEU A 37 2.61 11.11 20.85
C LEU A 37 4.06 11.50 21.17
N LEU A 38 4.28 12.29 22.21
CA LEU A 38 5.61 12.61 22.71
C LEU A 38 6.30 11.38 23.33
N ASP A 39 5.56 10.60 24.13
CA ASP A 39 6.05 9.33 24.68
C ASP A 39 6.33 8.34 23.55
N PHE A 40 5.44 8.27 22.55
CA PHE A 40 5.60 7.43 21.38
C PHE A 40 6.83 7.82 20.54
N SER A 41 7.04 9.11 20.25
CA SER A 41 8.20 9.55 19.48
C SER A 41 9.51 9.24 20.19
N ASN A 42 9.58 9.49 21.49
CA ASN A 42 10.84 9.47 22.22
C ASN A 42 11.19 8.07 22.73
N ASN A 43 10.21 7.34 23.27
CA ASN A 43 10.46 6.07 23.95
C ASN A 43 10.32 4.87 23.01
N ILE A 44 9.41 4.96 22.03
CA ILE A 44 9.16 3.86 21.09
C ILE A 44 9.97 4.05 19.80
N LEU A 45 9.83 5.21 19.16
CA LEU A 45 10.53 5.48 17.90
C LEU A 45 11.98 5.94 18.09
N LYS A 46 12.38 6.23 19.32
CA LYS A 46 13.73 6.73 19.67
C LYS A 46 14.11 8.02 18.91
N TYR A 47 13.13 8.86 18.62
CA TYR A 47 13.37 10.15 17.97
C TYR A 47 14.18 11.06 18.91
N PRO A 48 15.29 11.68 18.45
CA PRO A 48 16.15 12.50 19.31
C PRO A 48 15.42 13.69 19.93
N LYS A 49 15.63 13.93 21.23
CA LYS A 49 14.93 14.97 22.00
C LYS A 49 15.42 16.39 21.70
N ASP A 50 16.62 16.52 21.14
CA ASP A 50 17.24 17.77 20.67
C ASP A 50 16.63 18.26 19.34
N LYS A 51 15.89 17.40 18.64
CA LYS A 51 15.23 17.75 17.38
C LYS A 51 13.87 18.42 17.58
N PRO A 52 13.35 19.11 16.55
CA PRO A 52 12.02 19.72 16.60
C PRO A 52 10.93 18.69 16.92
N ILE A 53 9.84 19.13 17.55
CA ILE A 53 8.72 18.26 17.93
C ILE A 53 8.26 17.41 16.73
N ALA A 54 8.16 16.09 16.92
CA ALA A 54 7.80 15.15 15.86
C ALA A 54 6.36 15.33 15.36
N PHE A 55 5.42 15.53 16.29
CA PHE A 55 3.98 15.57 16.03
C PHE A 55 3.36 16.87 16.54
N SER A 56 2.38 17.38 15.82
CA SER A 56 1.58 18.55 16.21
C SER A 56 0.14 18.38 15.76
N TRP A 57 -0.77 19.23 16.25
CA TRP A 57 -2.19 19.22 15.86
C TRP A 57 -2.85 17.85 16.02
N SER A 58 -2.60 17.21 17.16
CA SER A 58 -3.09 15.87 17.43
C SER A 58 -4.61 15.88 17.67
N THR A 59 -5.32 14.94 17.05
CA THR A 59 -6.77 14.81 17.15
C THR A 59 -7.21 13.35 17.01
N ALA A 60 -8.43 13.04 17.47
CA ALA A 60 -9.00 11.71 17.31
C ALA A 60 -9.35 11.44 15.84
N ALA A 61 -9.07 10.22 15.38
CA ALA A 61 -9.25 9.78 13.99
C ALA A 61 -10.12 8.52 13.92
N GLY A 62 -11.18 8.47 14.71
CA GLY A 62 -12.07 7.31 14.83
C GLY A 62 -11.47 6.15 15.64
N ILE A 63 -12.07 4.97 15.52
CA ILE A 63 -11.70 3.78 16.29
C ILE A 63 -11.18 2.71 15.32
N SER A 64 -10.07 2.08 15.67
CA SER A 64 -9.46 0.96 14.94
C SER A 64 -9.17 -0.17 15.93
N LYS A 65 -9.81 -1.33 15.75
CA LYS A 65 -9.68 -2.48 16.67
C LYS A 65 -9.88 -2.07 18.14
N GLU A 66 -10.98 -1.36 18.42
CA GLU A 66 -11.35 -0.85 19.76
C GLU A 66 -10.43 0.24 20.35
N ILE A 67 -9.31 0.56 19.69
CA ILE A 67 -8.38 1.61 20.10
C ILE A 67 -8.66 2.88 19.29
N THR A 68 -8.70 4.04 19.95
CA THR A 68 -8.82 5.33 19.27
C THR A 68 -7.60 5.58 18.40
N ALA A 69 -7.81 5.75 17.09
CA ALA A 69 -6.76 6.17 16.18
C ALA A 69 -6.46 7.66 16.40
N ILE A 70 -5.20 8.05 16.23
CA ILE A 70 -4.77 9.43 16.40
C ILE A 70 -4.34 9.96 15.03
N ARG A 71 -4.85 11.13 14.65
CA ARG A 71 -4.36 11.90 13.51
C ARG A 71 -3.46 13.01 14.03
N ALA A 72 -2.32 13.21 13.38
CA ALA A 72 -1.40 14.27 13.73
C ALA A 72 -0.66 14.78 12.48
N LYS A 73 -0.26 16.05 12.54
CA LYS A 73 0.68 16.65 11.60
C LYS A 73 2.11 16.30 12.01
N ILE A 74 2.94 15.91 11.06
CA ILE A 74 4.35 15.56 11.28
C ILE A 74 5.30 16.58 10.67
N THR A 75 6.50 16.69 11.25
CA THR A 75 7.59 17.46 10.67
C THR A 75 8.36 16.65 9.62
N TYR A 76 9.00 17.35 8.68
CA TYR A 76 9.82 16.71 7.64
C TYR A 76 11.00 15.94 8.26
N ASP A 77 11.66 16.50 9.28
CA ASP A 77 12.79 15.87 9.96
C ASP A 77 12.39 14.57 10.65
N PHE A 78 11.23 14.56 11.31
CA PHE A 78 10.68 13.34 11.87
C PHE A 78 10.34 12.32 10.78
N TRP A 79 9.70 12.74 9.69
CA TRP A 79 9.35 11.82 8.61
C TRP A 79 10.58 11.15 8.00
N ARG A 80 11.65 11.93 7.76
CA ARG A 80 12.92 11.42 7.23
C ARG A 80 13.54 10.41 8.19
N PHE A 81 13.62 10.74 9.48
CA PHE A 81 14.10 9.83 10.51
C PHE A 81 13.26 8.54 10.58
N PHE A 82 11.93 8.66 10.51
CA PHE A 82 11.05 7.51 10.57
C PHE A 82 11.28 6.55 9.40
N LEU A 83 11.50 7.09 8.19
CA LEU A 83 11.78 6.28 7.01
C LEU A 83 13.14 5.57 7.05
N THR A 84 14.14 6.12 7.74
CA THR A 84 15.49 5.53 7.83
C THR A 84 15.60 4.55 8.99
N GLU A 85 15.19 4.93 10.19
CA GLU A 85 15.46 4.20 11.43
C GLU A 85 14.17 3.90 12.21
N GLY A 86 13.25 4.87 12.30
CA GLY A 86 12.06 4.73 13.14
C GLY A 86 11.12 3.57 12.76
N ARG A 87 11.09 3.15 11.49
CA ARG A 87 10.36 1.94 11.06
C ARG A 87 10.88 0.67 11.70
N GLN A 88 12.20 0.54 11.83
CA GLN A 88 12.81 -0.62 12.45
C GLN A 88 12.50 -0.64 13.94
N HIS A 89 12.66 0.48 14.64
CA HIS A 89 12.32 0.58 16.06
C HIS A 89 10.84 0.30 16.34
N LEU A 90 9.94 0.78 15.49
CA LEU A 90 8.51 0.46 15.61
C LEU A 90 8.24 -1.04 15.42
N ALA A 91 8.93 -1.68 14.47
CA ALA A 91 8.78 -3.11 14.22
C ALA A 91 9.31 -3.95 15.39
N GLU A 92 10.48 -3.60 15.93
CA GLU A 92 11.08 -4.22 17.12
C GLU A 92 10.11 -4.11 18.31
N TYR A 93 9.62 -2.89 18.60
CA TYR A 93 8.68 -2.66 19.68
C TYR A 93 7.37 -3.45 19.52
N ASN A 94 6.81 -3.50 18.31
CA ASN A 94 5.59 -4.25 18.02
C ASN A 94 5.77 -5.75 18.29
N ILE A 95 6.93 -6.31 17.95
CA ILE A 95 7.25 -7.72 18.20
C ILE A 95 7.39 -7.97 19.70
N GLU A 96 8.18 -7.16 20.39
CA GLU A 96 8.49 -7.31 21.83
C GLU A 96 7.24 -7.17 22.71
N ASN A 97 6.35 -6.24 22.36
CA ASN A 97 5.19 -5.90 23.17
C ASN A 97 3.89 -6.54 22.66
N HIS A 98 3.97 -7.40 21.64
CA HIS A 98 2.81 -8.00 20.97
C HIS A 98 1.75 -6.98 20.54
N THR A 99 2.20 -5.85 20.00
CA THR A 99 1.34 -4.77 19.51
C THR A 99 1.34 -4.67 17.98
N ASP A 100 0.34 -3.99 17.42
CA ASP A 100 0.19 -3.75 15.97
C ASP A 100 0.07 -2.25 15.72
N ILE A 101 1.03 -1.47 16.23
CA ILE A 101 1.07 -0.02 16.05
C ILE A 101 1.50 0.28 14.61
N ARG A 102 0.73 1.12 13.93
CA ARG A 102 1.01 1.52 12.54
C ARG A 102 0.91 3.02 12.37
N ILE A 103 1.91 3.59 11.71
CA ILE A 103 1.89 4.97 11.19
C ILE A 103 1.61 4.90 9.69
N SER A 104 0.47 5.44 9.27
CA SER A 104 0.06 5.51 7.87
C SER A 104 -0.07 6.96 7.45
N LYS A 105 0.47 7.32 6.29
CA LYS A 105 0.29 8.65 5.73
C LYS A 105 -1.18 8.84 5.34
N GLU A 106 -1.75 10.01 5.66
CA GLU A 106 -3.10 10.31 5.20
C GLU A 106 -3.12 10.56 3.70
N GLN A 107 -4.20 10.10 3.06
CA GLN A 107 -4.39 10.20 1.62
C GLN A 107 -5.82 10.63 1.36
N THR A 108 -6.05 11.29 0.22
CA THR A 108 -7.42 11.55 -0.23
C THR A 108 -8.08 10.22 -0.61
N ILE A 109 -9.41 10.16 -0.52
CA ILE A 109 -10.19 8.96 -0.87
C ILE A 109 -9.81 8.50 -2.29
N LYS A 110 -9.69 9.43 -3.24
CA LYS A 110 -9.30 9.12 -4.62
C LYS A 110 -7.94 8.42 -4.70
N VAL A 111 -6.93 8.90 -3.97
CA VAL A 111 -5.60 8.26 -3.95
C VAL A 111 -5.69 6.87 -3.30
N SER A 112 -6.32 6.79 -2.14
CA SER A 112 -6.45 5.54 -1.39
C SER A 112 -7.20 4.47 -2.19
N ASP A 113 -8.31 4.83 -2.84
CA ASP A 113 -9.11 3.88 -3.62
C ASP A 113 -8.43 3.51 -4.94
N THR A 114 -7.63 4.40 -5.54
CA THR A 114 -6.78 4.04 -6.68
C THR A 114 -5.74 2.98 -6.30
N GLU A 115 -5.10 3.12 -5.13
CA GLU A 115 -4.14 2.14 -4.62
C GLU A 115 -4.81 0.79 -4.31
N LYS A 116 -5.94 0.83 -3.60
CA LYS A 116 -6.75 -0.37 -3.32
C LYS A 116 -7.22 -1.04 -4.61
N LEU A 117 -7.66 -0.28 -5.62
CA LEU A 117 -8.08 -0.83 -6.91
C LEU A 117 -6.90 -1.53 -7.60
N GLY A 118 -5.71 -0.92 -7.59
CA GLY A 118 -4.50 -1.56 -8.15
C GLY A 118 -4.16 -2.89 -7.46
N LEU A 119 -4.27 -2.95 -6.13
CA LEU A 119 -4.08 -4.18 -5.36
C LEU A 119 -5.18 -5.21 -5.60
N TYR A 120 -6.44 -4.77 -5.71
CA TYR A 120 -7.59 -5.60 -6.03
C TYR A 120 -7.42 -6.25 -7.40
N LEU A 121 -7.13 -5.48 -8.44
CA LEU A 121 -6.89 -5.99 -9.79
C LEU A 121 -5.73 -6.98 -9.83
N ARG A 122 -4.64 -6.70 -9.10
CA ARG A 122 -3.52 -7.63 -8.98
C ARG A 122 -3.93 -8.97 -8.39
N LYS A 123 -4.74 -8.97 -7.32
CA LYS A 123 -5.27 -10.19 -6.70
C LYS A 123 -6.21 -10.91 -7.67
N PHE A 124 -7.19 -10.20 -8.21
CA PHE A 124 -8.21 -10.72 -9.12
C PHE A 124 -7.60 -11.39 -10.35
N ILE A 125 -6.68 -10.72 -11.05
CA ILE A 125 -6.06 -11.28 -12.25
C ILE A 125 -5.25 -12.54 -11.92
N ARG A 126 -4.55 -12.57 -10.78
CA ARG A 126 -3.80 -13.75 -10.33
C ARG A 126 -4.73 -14.94 -10.07
N GLU A 127 -5.84 -14.70 -9.39
CA GLU A 127 -6.85 -15.72 -9.10
C GLU A 127 -7.48 -16.26 -10.39
N MET A 128 -7.80 -15.39 -11.35
CA MET A 128 -8.34 -15.82 -12.64
C MET A 128 -7.36 -16.69 -13.46
N HIS A 129 -6.06 -16.39 -13.42
CA HIS A 129 -5.04 -17.25 -14.05
C HIS A 129 -4.90 -18.60 -13.33
N LEU A 130 -4.98 -18.59 -12.01
CA LEU A 130 -4.93 -19.80 -11.18
C LEU A 130 -6.11 -20.72 -11.49
N LEU A 131 -7.33 -20.19 -11.51
CA LEU A 131 -8.56 -20.91 -11.87
C LEU A 131 -8.50 -21.48 -13.29
N SER A 132 -7.92 -20.73 -14.22
CA SER A 132 -7.76 -21.15 -15.61
C SER A 132 -6.56 -22.10 -15.84
N ARG A 133 -5.80 -22.44 -14.78
CA ARG A 133 -4.58 -23.26 -14.83
C ARG A 133 -3.57 -22.76 -15.86
N ARG A 134 -3.46 -21.43 -15.99
CA ARG A 134 -2.52 -20.76 -16.91
C ARG A 134 -1.38 -20.12 -16.13
N LYS A 135 -0.25 -19.95 -16.81
CA LYS A 135 0.88 -19.20 -16.25
C LYS A 135 0.48 -17.73 -16.10
N CYS A 136 0.44 -17.25 -14.86
CA CYS A 136 0.19 -15.85 -14.60
C CYS A 136 1.40 -15.00 -15.02
N PRO A 137 1.20 -13.92 -15.81
CA PRO A 137 2.26 -12.95 -16.02
C PRO A 137 2.66 -12.30 -14.69
N GLU A 138 3.83 -11.68 -14.64
CA GLU A 138 4.23 -10.92 -13.46
C GLU A 138 3.32 -9.69 -13.31
N ILE A 139 2.64 -9.57 -12.17
CA ILE A 139 1.76 -8.43 -11.88
C ILE A 139 2.30 -7.68 -10.66
N LEU A 140 2.65 -6.42 -10.89
CA LEU A 140 3.20 -5.51 -9.89
C LEU A 140 2.38 -4.22 -9.86
N TYR A 141 2.20 -3.69 -8.65
CA TYR A 141 1.65 -2.35 -8.46
C TYR A 141 2.76 -1.48 -7.86
N LYS A 142 3.19 -0.45 -8.60
CA LYS A 142 4.32 0.40 -8.20
C LYS A 142 4.06 1.85 -8.62
N LYS A 143 4.30 2.79 -7.70
CA LYS A 143 4.17 4.24 -7.95
C LYS A 143 2.83 4.65 -8.60
N GLY A 144 1.72 4.06 -8.16
CA GLY A 144 0.40 4.40 -8.70
C GLY A 144 0.01 3.64 -9.98
N MET A 145 0.92 2.85 -10.56
CA MET A 145 0.71 2.17 -11.85
C MET A 145 0.65 0.65 -11.67
N LEU A 146 -0.22 0.01 -12.45
CA LEU A 146 -0.32 -1.44 -12.58
C LEU A 146 0.53 -1.90 -13.76
N HIS A 147 1.51 -2.75 -13.48
CA HIS A 147 2.38 -3.39 -14.44
C HIS A 147 1.92 -4.84 -14.61
N ILE A 148 1.57 -5.23 -15.83
CA ILE A 148 1.18 -6.61 -16.18
C ILE A 148 2.16 -7.09 -17.26
N GLY A 149 3.04 -8.00 -16.88
CA GLY A 149 4.15 -8.46 -17.71
C GLY A 149 5.07 -7.29 -18.11
N LYS A 150 5.65 -7.39 -19.32
CA LYS A 150 6.46 -6.31 -19.92
C LYS A 150 5.64 -5.39 -20.82
N GLU A 151 4.40 -5.77 -21.13
CA GLU A 151 3.62 -5.20 -22.23
C GLU A 151 2.68 -4.08 -21.78
N HIS A 152 2.20 -4.13 -20.54
CA HIS A 152 1.16 -3.22 -20.08
C HIS A 152 1.56 -2.48 -18.81
N VAL A 153 1.63 -1.15 -18.90
CA VAL A 153 1.81 -0.24 -17.77
C VAL A 153 0.69 0.79 -17.83
N LEU A 154 -0.31 0.62 -16.96
CA LEU A 154 -1.55 1.41 -16.99
C LEU A 154 -1.91 1.88 -15.58
N SER A 155 -2.71 2.94 -15.49
CA SER A 155 -3.37 3.25 -14.21
C SER A 155 -4.34 2.12 -13.86
N PRO A 156 -4.64 1.87 -12.58
CA PRO A 156 -5.62 0.87 -12.18
C PRO A 156 -6.98 1.06 -12.84
N ALA A 157 -7.45 2.32 -12.93
CA ALA A 157 -8.74 2.61 -13.54
C ALA A 157 -8.73 2.29 -15.05
N MET A 158 -7.69 2.69 -15.77
CA MET A 158 -7.55 2.39 -17.20
C MET A 158 -7.37 0.89 -17.45
N ALA A 159 -6.65 0.19 -16.59
CA ALA A 159 -6.53 -1.26 -16.68
C ALA A 159 -7.89 -1.95 -16.53
N ALA A 160 -8.67 -1.60 -15.49
CA ALA A 160 -10.00 -2.17 -15.31
C ALA A 160 -10.91 -1.93 -16.53
N PHE A 161 -10.86 -0.73 -17.11
CA PHE A 161 -11.64 -0.38 -18.29
C PHE A 161 -11.20 -1.14 -19.56
N ARG A 162 -9.90 -1.11 -19.88
CA ARG A 162 -9.39 -1.72 -21.13
C ARG A 162 -9.43 -3.24 -21.12
N PHE A 163 -9.31 -3.88 -19.96
CA PHE A 163 -9.43 -5.33 -19.82
C PHE A 163 -10.86 -5.81 -19.54
N ASP A 164 -11.82 -4.90 -19.43
CA ASP A 164 -13.22 -5.17 -19.08
C ASP A 164 -13.36 -6.06 -17.82
N VAL A 165 -12.70 -5.62 -16.75
CA VAL A 165 -12.68 -6.37 -15.49
C VAL A 165 -14.04 -6.29 -14.80
N ASN A 166 -14.53 -7.42 -14.31
CA ASN A 166 -15.70 -7.45 -13.43
C ASN A 166 -15.36 -6.77 -12.09
N LEU A 167 -16.11 -5.72 -11.76
CA LEU A 167 -15.94 -4.94 -10.54
C LEU A 167 -17.14 -5.08 -9.59
N ASP A 168 -17.95 -6.14 -9.70
CA ASP A 168 -19.16 -6.31 -8.87
C ASP A 168 -18.80 -6.45 -7.38
N ALA A 169 -17.65 -7.05 -7.09
CA ALA A 169 -17.10 -7.20 -5.73
C ALA A 169 -16.22 -6.02 -5.29
N TRP A 170 -16.04 -4.99 -6.12
CA TRP A 170 -15.23 -3.82 -5.78
C TRP A 170 -15.97 -2.89 -4.82
N ILE A 171 -15.32 -2.53 -3.71
CA ILE A 171 -15.84 -1.59 -2.72
C ILE A 171 -14.95 -0.36 -2.71
N GLY A 172 -15.42 0.71 -3.33
CA GLY A 172 -14.72 2.00 -3.40
C GLY A 172 -15.43 2.96 -4.33
N LEU A 173 -14.76 4.05 -4.71
CA LEU A 173 -15.28 4.96 -5.71
C LEU A 173 -15.58 4.24 -7.04
N PRO A 174 -16.64 4.67 -7.76
CA PRO A 174 -16.90 4.24 -9.12
C PRO A 174 -15.71 4.53 -10.04
N LEU A 175 -15.55 3.70 -11.08
CA LEU A 175 -14.41 3.76 -11.98
C LEU A 175 -14.27 5.13 -12.66
N GLU A 176 -15.40 5.74 -12.99
CA GLU A 176 -15.54 7.05 -13.62
C GLU A 176 -14.87 8.17 -12.79
N ASN A 177 -14.90 8.02 -11.46
CA ASN A 177 -14.33 9.00 -10.53
C ASN A 177 -12.83 8.79 -10.30
N LEU A 178 -12.32 7.60 -10.63
CA LEU A 178 -10.91 7.23 -10.47
C LEU A 178 -10.07 7.62 -11.68
N PHE A 179 -10.67 7.81 -12.87
CA PHE A 179 -9.95 8.30 -14.03
C PHE A 179 -9.28 9.67 -13.78
N THR A 180 -8.14 9.86 -14.42
CA THR A 180 -7.53 11.17 -14.60
C THR A 180 -8.28 11.97 -15.67
N PRO A 181 -8.21 13.31 -15.66
CA PRO A 181 -8.87 14.13 -16.66
C PRO A 181 -8.46 13.77 -18.10
N LYS A 182 -7.19 13.45 -18.31
CA LYS A 182 -6.68 13.02 -19.62
C LYS A 182 -7.28 11.69 -20.08
N GLU A 183 -7.42 10.74 -19.17
CA GLU A 183 -8.02 9.44 -19.49
C GLU A 183 -9.49 9.57 -19.84
N LYS A 184 -10.24 10.42 -19.13
CA LYS A 184 -11.64 10.72 -19.48
C LYS A 184 -11.75 11.28 -20.89
N GLU A 185 -10.93 12.28 -21.20
CA GLU A 185 -10.92 12.94 -22.51
C GLU A 185 -10.57 11.94 -23.64
N SER A 186 -9.60 11.06 -23.44
CA SER A 186 -9.25 10.00 -24.40
C SER A 186 -10.38 8.97 -24.60
N ILE A 187 -11.11 8.62 -23.53
CA ILE A 187 -12.27 7.72 -23.62
C ILE A 187 -13.41 8.40 -24.39
N GLU A 188 -13.70 9.66 -24.10
CA GLU A 188 -14.74 10.44 -24.80
C GLU A 188 -14.44 10.62 -26.28
N LYS A 189 -13.16 10.81 -26.64
CA LYS A 189 -12.69 10.84 -28.03
C LYS A 189 -12.73 9.48 -28.73
N GLY A 190 -12.96 8.39 -27.99
CA GLY A 190 -12.97 7.02 -28.51
C GLY A 190 -11.58 6.45 -28.81
N GLU A 191 -10.51 7.04 -28.27
CA GLU A 191 -9.13 6.56 -28.43
C GLU A 191 -8.94 5.19 -27.76
N PHE A 192 -9.68 4.93 -26.67
CA PHE A 192 -9.66 3.64 -25.98
C PHE A 192 -11.04 3.02 -25.94
N LYS A 193 -11.10 1.72 -26.18
CA LYS A 193 -12.35 0.94 -26.10
C LYS A 193 -12.31 0.00 -24.89
N ARG A 194 -13.49 -0.18 -24.29
CA ARG A 194 -13.69 -1.14 -23.21
C ARG A 194 -13.42 -2.55 -23.72
N GLY A 195 -12.65 -3.34 -22.98
CA GLY A 195 -12.31 -4.73 -23.35
C GLY A 195 -11.43 -4.88 -24.60
N GLU A 196 -10.81 -3.79 -25.05
CA GLU A 196 -9.86 -3.80 -26.17
C GLU A 196 -8.65 -4.69 -25.88
N LEU A 197 -8.17 -4.67 -24.63
CA LEU A 197 -7.06 -5.50 -24.19
C LEU A 197 -7.59 -6.82 -23.64
N ARG A 198 -6.89 -7.91 -23.98
CA ARG A 198 -7.17 -9.24 -23.45
C ARG A 198 -5.88 -9.85 -22.93
N LEU A 199 -5.96 -10.44 -21.75
CA LEU A 199 -4.89 -11.30 -21.25
C LEU A 199 -5.06 -12.69 -21.84
N THR A 200 -3.95 -13.31 -22.25
CA THR A 200 -3.96 -14.57 -22.97
C THR A 200 -4.58 -15.69 -22.13
N GLY A 201 -5.66 -16.28 -22.64
CA GLY A 201 -6.26 -17.48 -22.07
C GLY A 201 -7.11 -17.26 -20.81
N ILE A 202 -7.45 -16.02 -20.46
CA ILE A 202 -8.38 -15.71 -19.37
C ILE A 202 -9.43 -14.68 -19.79
N ASN A 203 -10.60 -14.72 -19.16
CA ASN A 203 -11.65 -13.73 -19.34
C ASN A 203 -11.93 -13.04 -18.00
N LEU A 204 -11.65 -11.74 -17.91
CA LEU A 204 -11.76 -10.95 -16.69
C LEU A 204 -13.17 -10.37 -16.45
N SER A 205 -14.08 -10.47 -17.42
CA SER A 205 -15.46 -9.98 -17.28
C SER A 205 -16.35 -10.95 -16.51
N LYS A 206 -15.87 -12.17 -16.24
CA LYS A 206 -16.56 -13.14 -15.40
C LYS A 206 -16.30 -12.83 -13.92
N PRO A 207 -17.33 -12.91 -13.06
CA PRO A 207 -17.12 -12.82 -11.62
C PRO A 207 -16.26 -14.00 -11.14
N LEU A 208 -15.49 -13.78 -10.08
CA LEU A 208 -14.83 -14.88 -9.38
C LEU A 208 -15.92 -15.82 -8.83
N PRO A 209 -15.75 -17.15 -8.93
CA PRO A 209 -16.61 -18.07 -8.21
C PRO A 209 -16.59 -17.69 -6.73
N ILE A 210 -17.76 -17.42 -6.15
CA ILE A 210 -17.90 -17.16 -4.72
C ILE A 210 -17.48 -18.44 -4.01
N GLU A 211 -16.38 -18.41 -3.27
CA GLU A 211 -16.02 -19.52 -2.38
C GLU A 211 -17.13 -19.64 -1.32
N ALA A 212 -18.04 -20.60 -1.53
CA ALA A 212 -18.86 -21.14 -0.45
C ALA A 212 -17.87 -21.69 0.58
N GLY A 213 -17.98 -21.21 1.82
CA GLY A 213 -16.93 -21.36 2.83
C GLY A 213 -16.45 -22.79 3.01
N ASP A 214 -15.15 -22.92 3.24
CA ASP A 214 -14.64 -24.01 4.05
C ASP A 214 -13.33 -23.61 4.73
N GLU A 215 -13.15 -24.25 5.88
CA GLU A 215 -12.13 -24.07 6.88
C GLU A 215 -10.70 -24.21 6.32
N GLY A 216 -9.76 -23.48 6.94
CA GLY A 216 -8.37 -23.48 6.49
C GLY A 216 -7.70 -24.86 6.57
N PRO A 217 -6.57 -25.01 5.88
CA PRO A 217 -5.44 -25.61 6.58
C PRO A 217 -4.13 -24.81 6.42
N GLU A 218 -3.48 -24.67 7.56
CA GLU A 218 -2.04 -24.65 7.81
C GLU A 218 -1.10 -24.01 6.76
N ARG A 219 -0.52 -22.88 7.20
CA ARG A 219 0.71 -22.30 6.69
C ARG A 219 1.86 -23.33 6.73
N LYS A 220 2.13 -24.02 5.62
CA LYS A 220 3.47 -24.53 5.35
C LYS A 220 4.36 -23.36 4.92
N ARG A 221 5.17 -22.87 5.87
CA ARG A 221 6.31 -21.99 5.63
C ARG A 221 7.17 -22.60 4.52
N SER A 222 7.16 -21.95 3.35
CA SER A 222 8.16 -22.18 2.32
C SER A 222 9.54 -21.86 2.90
N LYS A 223 10.43 -22.85 2.88
CA LYS A 223 11.84 -22.74 3.26
C LYS A 223 12.49 -21.58 2.50
N ARG A 224 13.12 -20.68 3.26
CA ARG A 224 14.17 -19.78 2.75
C ARG A 224 15.19 -20.63 2.00
N CYS A 225 15.58 -20.15 0.83
CA CYS A 225 16.85 -20.51 0.22
C CYS A 225 17.95 -20.08 1.20
N GLU A 226 18.62 -21.06 1.78
CA GLU A 226 19.88 -20.86 2.50
C GLU A 226 21.01 -20.80 1.49
N ASP A 227 21.94 -19.90 1.79
CA ASP A 227 23.21 -19.68 1.14
C ASP A 227 24.01 -20.99 1.03
N SER A 228 24.53 -21.27 -0.17
CA SER A 228 25.66 -22.17 -0.33
C SER A 228 26.92 -21.34 -0.56
N VAL A 229 27.59 -21.00 0.55
CA VAL A 229 29.01 -20.67 0.55
C VAL A 229 29.76 -21.99 0.37
N ASN A 230 30.47 -22.14 -0.75
CA ASN A 230 31.41 -23.25 -0.94
C ASN A 230 32.76 -22.86 -0.31
N PRO A 231 33.29 -23.65 0.66
CA PRO A 231 34.60 -23.42 1.25
C PRO A 231 35.63 -24.36 0.60
N GLU A 232 36.10 -24.04 -0.59
CA GLU A 232 37.28 -24.67 -1.18
C GLU A 232 38.04 -23.63 -2.00
N ASP A 233 39.02 -22.99 -1.36
CA ASP A 233 40.26 -22.48 -1.99
C ASP A 233 41.18 -21.93 -0.89
N ILE A 234 41.71 -22.84 -0.06
CA ILE A 234 42.96 -22.62 0.68
C ILE A 234 43.96 -23.63 0.15
N GLN A 235 44.62 -23.28 -0.96
CA GLN A 235 45.94 -23.74 -1.34
C GLN A 235 46.60 -22.50 -1.98
N GLY A 236 47.66 -21.90 -1.45
CA GLY A 236 48.86 -22.56 -0.98
C GLY A 236 49.84 -22.70 -2.13
N THR A 237 50.29 -21.58 -2.73
CA THR A 237 51.50 -21.58 -3.58
C THR A 237 52.39 -20.40 -3.18
N SER A 238 53.32 -20.71 -2.28
CA SER A 238 54.63 -20.08 -2.19
C SER A 238 55.47 -20.53 -3.40
N LYS A 239 56.42 -19.66 -3.82
CA LYS A 239 57.47 -19.77 -4.88
C LYS A 239 57.23 -18.81 -6.06
N ASP A 240 58.16 -18.02 -6.55
CA ASP A 240 59.60 -17.80 -6.28
C ASP A 240 60.02 -16.43 -6.91
N ASN A 241 61.17 -15.92 -6.47
CA ASN A 241 62.01 -14.80 -6.98
C ASN A 241 61.76 -13.38 -6.46
#